data_AF-A0AAF0MRD2-F1
#
_entry.id   AF-A0AAF0MRD2-F1
#
_cell.length_a   1.000
_cell.length_b   1.000
_cell.length_c   1.000
_cell.angle_alpha   90.00
_cell.angle_beta   90.00
_cell.angle_gamma   90.00
#
_symmetry.space_group_name_H-M   'P 1'
#
loop_
_entity.id
_entity.type
_entity.pdbx_description
1 polymer ?
#
loop_
_entity_poly.entity_id
_entity_poly.type
_entity_poly.pdbx_seq_one_letter_code
_entity_poly.pdbx_strand_id
1 'polypeptide(L)'
;MSCPYCGSRKVAEEYTVQTYDLKEDWIAINHVQCGKCGAYYSKTIRENPRTGKRKVFCTKGSYLTGNPPQVSENRTRPLKDRLIRIFRRH
;
A
#
# COMPACT_ATOMS: atom_id res chain seq x y z
N MET A 1 7.09 16.65 1.73
CA MET A 1 7.07 15.30 1.11
C MET A 1 7.12 15.45 -0.39
N SER A 2 7.88 14.60 -1.10
CA SER A 2 8.13 14.74 -2.53
C SER A 2 7.62 13.51 -3.28
N CYS A 3 7.11 13.72 -4.48
CA CYS A 3 6.75 12.67 -5.42
C CYS A 3 7.96 11.76 -5.66
N PRO A 4 7.83 10.44 -5.49
CA PRO A 4 8.94 9.49 -5.64
C PRO A 4 9.42 9.33 -7.09
N TYR A 5 8.71 9.93 -8.06
CA TYR A 5 9.05 9.88 -9.49
C TYR A 5 9.86 11.09 -9.95
N CYS A 6 9.42 12.30 -9.61
CA CYS A 6 10.03 13.53 -10.12
C CYS A 6 10.57 14.47 -9.03
N GLY A 7 10.52 14.07 -7.76
CA GLY A 7 10.99 14.87 -6.62
C GLY A 7 10.13 16.10 -6.29
N SER A 8 9.13 16.42 -7.12
CA SER A 8 8.23 17.56 -6.92
C SER A 8 7.37 17.40 -5.68
N ARG A 9 7.10 18.50 -4.97
CA ARG A 9 6.16 18.54 -3.84
C ARG A 9 4.74 18.94 -4.25
N LYS A 10 4.52 19.24 -5.53
CA LYS A 10 3.18 19.60 -6.05
C LYS A 10 2.25 18.39 -6.00
N VAL A 11 1.12 18.54 -5.33
CA VAL A 11 0.04 17.56 -5.23
C VAL A 11 -1.16 18.11 -6.00
N ALA A 12 -1.71 17.33 -6.92
CA ALA A 12 -2.96 17.66 -7.59
C ALA A 12 -4.14 17.14 -6.77
N GLU A 13 -4.07 15.88 -6.36
CA GLU A 13 -5.10 15.20 -5.58
C GLU A 13 -4.46 14.37 -4.48
N GLU A 14 -5.08 14.34 -3.30
CA GLU A 14 -4.75 13.43 -2.20
C GLU A 14 -6.04 13.02 -1.50
N TYR A 15 -6.24 11.72 -1.31
CA TYR A 15 -7.34 11.20 -0.49
C TYR A 15 -6.93 9.94 0.26
N THR A 16 -7.53 9.77 1.43
CA THR A 16 -7.29 8.61 2.30
C THR A 16 -7.99 7.38 1.73
N VAL A 17 -7.23 6.32 1.48
CA VAL A 17 -7.74 5.06 0.95
C VAL A 17 -8.12 4.12 2.09
N GLN A 18 -7.23 4.01 3.08
CA GLN A 18 -7.37 3.05 4.18
C GLN A 18 -6.78 3.63 5.46
N THR A 19 -7.41 3.29 6.58
CA THR A 19 -6.90 3.57 7.92
C THR A 19 -6.93 2.30 8.75
N TYR A 20 -5.85 2.02 9.46
CA TYR A 20 -5.71 0.90 10.38
C TYR A 20 -5.36 1.45 11.75
N ASP A 21 -6.08 0.99 12.77
CA ASP A 21 -5.64 1.14 14.15
C ASP A 21 -5.00 -0.18 14.58
N LEU A 22 -3.68 -0.20 14.66
CA LEU A 22 -2.94 -1.29 15.28
C LEU A 22 -2.67 -0.88 16.72
N LYS A 23 -2.70 -1.85 17.66
CA LYS A 23 -2.46 -1.62 19.11
C LYS A 23 -1.25 -0.73 19.44
N GLU A 24 -0.27 -0.67 18.54
CA GLU A 24 0.97 0.09 18.70
C GLU A 24 1.11 1.29 17.75
N ASP A 25 0.38 1.33 16.64
CA ASP A 25 0.52 2.33 15.57
C ASP A 25 -0.79 2.57 14.83
N TRP A 26 -1.12 3.84 14.62
CA TRP A 26 -2.17 4.30 13.72
C TRP A 26 -1.58 4.46 12.32
N ILE A 27 -2.14 3.76 11.34
CA ILE A 27 -1.65 3.76 9.96
C ILE A 27 -2.72 4.37 9.05
N ALA A 28 -2.37 5.40 8.29
CA ALA A 28 -3.20 5.91 7.20
C ALA A 28 -2.47 5.77 5.87
N ILE A 29 -3.14 5.23 4.86
CA ILE A 29 -2.62 5.10 3.50
C ILE A 29 -3.42 6.04 2.60
N ASN A 30 -2.73 7.02 2.02
CA ASN A 30 -3.29 7.98 1.11
C ASN A 30 -2.85 7.68 -0.31
N HIS A 31 -3.77 7.88 -1.24
CA HIS A 31 -3.48 7.94 -2.66
C HIS A 31 -3.16 9.38 -3.03
N VAL A 32 -2.10 9.59 -3.80
CA VAL A 32 -1.64 10.92 -4.19
C VAL A 32 -1.37 10.95 -5.69
N GLN A 33 -1.89 11.98 -6.36
CA GLN A 33 -1.49 12.33 -7.72
C GLN A 33 -0.50 13.50 -7.69
N CYS A 34 0.65 13.34 -8.34
CA CYS A 34 1.61 14.42 -8.47
C CYS A 34 1.11 15.50 -9.43
N GLY A 35 1.02 16.74 -8.97
CA GLY A 35 0.62 17.88 -9.81
C GLY A 35 1.71 18.39 -10.77
N LYS A 36 2.91 17.78 -10.80
CA LYS A 36 3.94 18.08 -11.81
C LYS A 36 3.97 17.06 -12.94
N CYS A 37 4.06 15.77 -12.62
CA CYS A 37 4.22 14.71 -13.61
C CYS A 37 2.98 13.83 -13.79
N GLY A 38 1.87 14.11 -13.10
CA GLY A 38 0.64 13.32 -13.15
C GLY A 38 0.76 11.93 -12.51
N ALA A 39 1.96 11.52 -12.08
CA ALA A 39 2.20 10.19 -11.55
C ALA A 39 1.45 9.97 -10.24
N TYR A 40 0.84 8.80 -10.17
CA TYR A 40 0.11 8.30 -9.02
C TYR A 40 1.03 7.52 -8.09
N TYR A 41 0.97 7.82 -6.80
CA TYR A 41 1.79 7.18 -5.78
C TYR A 41 1.02 7.05 -4.46
N SER A 42 1.58 6.29 -3.52
CA SER A 42 1.00 6.10 -2.20
C SER A 42 1.82 6.79 -1.13
N LYS A 43 1.11 7.36 -0.14
CA LYS A 43 1.68 8.01 1.03
C LYS A 43 1.17 7.29 2.27
N THR A 44 2.07 6.62 2.97
CA THR A 44 1.75 5.93 4.21
C THR A 44 2.19 6.79 5.39
N ILE A 45 1.26 7.06 6.28
CA ILE A 45 1.45 7.74 7.54
C ILE A 45 1.37 6.67 8.63
N ARG A 46 2.39 6.57 9.46
CA ARG A 46 2.37 5.79 10.70
C ARG A 46 2.53 6.72 11.88
N GLU A 47 1.65 6.65 12.84
CA GLU A 47 1.66 7.48 14.03
C GLU A 47 1.55 6.60 15.26
N ASN A 48 2.49 6.75 16.20
CA ASN A 48 2.42 6.04 17.45
C ASN A 48 1.43 6.77 18.38
N PRO A 49 0.28 6.19 18.74
CA PRO A 49 -0.77 6.90 19.48
C PRO A 49 -0.36 7.26 20.92
N ARG A 50 0.66 6.61 21.47
CA ARG A 50 1.16 6.87 22.84
C ARG A 50 2.14 8.03 22.90
N THR A 51 2.93 8.22 21.84
CA THR A 51 4.00 9.23 21.81
C THR A 51 3.73 10.38 20.84
N GLY A 52 2.70 10.27 19.98
CA GLY A 52 2.41 11.21 18.90
C GLY A 52 3.47 11.25 17.80
N LYS A 53 4.51 10.39 17.87
CA LYS A 53 5.58 10.37 16.87
C LYS A 53 5.05 9.84 15.55
N ARG A 54 5.23 10.63 14.49
CA ARG A 54 4.74 10.33 13.14
C ARG A 54 5.90 10.07 12.19
N LYS A 55 5.79 8.98 11.42
CA LYS A 55 6.65 8.64 10.29
C LYS A 55 5.81 8.64 9.03
N VAL A 56 6.32 9.22 7.95
CA VAL A 56 5.60 9.31 6.68
C VAL A 56 6.51 8.83 5.55
N PHE A 57 5.97 7.95 4.70
CA PHE A 57 6.69 7.30 3.62
C PHE A 57 5.92 7.48 2.32
N CYS A 58 6.63 7.66 1.20
CA CYS A 58 6.06 7.61 -0.13
C CYS A 58 6.61 6.40 -0.89
N THR A 59 5.72 5.62 -1.46
CA THR A 59 6.06 4.46 -2.31
C THR A 59 5.63 4.73 -3.74
N LYS A 60 6.45 4.28 -4.70
CA LYS A 60 6.04 4.27 -6.11
C LYS A 60 4.87 3.30 -6.30
N GLY A 61 3.98 3.64 -7.22
CA GLY A 61 2.73 2.92 -7.45
C GLY A 61 1.63 3.37 -6.50
N SER A 62 0.39 3.21 -6.95
CA SER A 62 -0.80 3.43 -6.13
C SER A 62 -1.59 2.14 -5.99
N TYR A 63 -2.10 1.91 -4.78
CA TYR A 63 -3.07 0.87 -4.48
C TYR A 63 -4.33 0.90 -5.35
N LEU A 64 -4.68 2.05 -5.96
CA LEU A 64 -5.90 2.24 -6.75
C LEU A 64 -5.69 2.14 -8.27
N THR A 65 -4.47 2.34 -8.77
CA THR A 65 -4.22 2.43 -10.22
C THR A 65 -3.77 1.10 -10.84
N GLY A 66 -4.06 -0.04 -10.21
CA GLY A 66 -3.96 -1.35 -10.86
C GLY A 66 -2.55 -1.79 -11.30
N ASN A 67 -1.48 -1.19 -10.78
CA ASN A 67 -0.19 -1.87 -10.72
C ASN A 67 -0.10 -2.52 -9.34
N PRO A 68 -0.50 -3.81 -9.20
CA PRO A 68 -0.42 -4.48 -7.93
C PRO A 68 1.03 -4.42 -7.44
N PRO A 69 1.27 -4.26 -6.12
CA PRO A 69 2.58 -4.55 -5.58
C PRO A 69 2.97 -5.94 -6.09
N GLN A 70 4.15 -6.07 -6.71
CA GLN A 70 4.73 -7.39 -6.98
C GLN A 70 4.86 -8.09 -5.63
N VAL A 71 3.90 -8.99 -5.40
CA VAL A 71 3.84 -9.97 -4.31
C VAL A 71 4.01 -9.34 -2.91
N SER A 72 2.91 -8.88 -2.31
CA SER A 72 2.82 -9.04 -0.86
C SER A 72 2.65 -10.53 -0.62
N GLU A 73 3.68 -11.19 -0.12
CA GLU A 73 3.61 -12.58 0.35
C GLU A 73 2.71 -12.61 1.59
N ASN A 74 1.40 -12.50 1.36
CA ASN A 74 0.39 -12.76 2.36
C ASN A 74 0.49 -14.26 2.64
N ARG A 75 1.06 -14.59 3.80
CA ARG A 75 0.93 -15.89 4.44
C ARG A 75 -0.53 -16.16 4.77
N THR A 76 -1.32 -16.46 3.75
CA THR A 76 -2.57 -17.17 3.90
C THR A 76 -2.30 -18.54 3.29
N ARG A 77 -1.88 -19.49 4.15
CA ARG A 77 -1.75 -20.90 3.75
C ARG A 77 -3.06 -21.35 3.08
N PRO A 78 -3.04 -21.85 1.84
CA PRO A 78 -4.13 -22.68 1.37
C PRO A 78 -3.96 -24.07 2.00
N LEU A 79 -4.79 -24.36 3.00
CA LEU A 79 -5.20 -25.74 3.28
C LEU A 79 -5.91 -26.24 2.02
N LYS A 80 -5.27 -27.16 1.28
CA LYS A 80 -5.81 -28.16 0.32
C LYS A 80 -5.06 -28.17 -1.01
N ASP A 81 -3.87 -28.76 -1.00
CA ASP A 81 -3.28 -29.39 -2.20
C ASP A 81 -2.99 -30.89 -1.95
N ARG A 82 -3.90 -31.53 -1.22
CA ARG A 82 -3.84 -32.99 -0.95
C ARG A 82 -5.02 -33.78 -1.54
N LEU A 83 -5.88 -33.16 -2.35
CA LEU A 83 -7.08 -33.81 -2.92
C LEU A 83 -7.13 -33.88 -4.45
N ILE A 84 -6.13 -33.36 -5.18
CA ILE A 84 -6.08 -33.49 -6.65
C ILE A 84 -4.95 -34.46 -7.05
N ARG A 85 -5.05 -35.70 -6.58
CA ARG A 85 -4.33 -36.85 -7.18
C ARG A 85 -5.22 -38.08 -7.40
N ILE A 86 -6.55 -37.95 -7.26
CA ILE A 86 -7.48 -39.08 -7.43
C ILE A 86 -8.28 -39.02 -8.75
N PHE A 87 -8.26 -37.91 -9.50
CA PHE A 87 -8.96 -37.83 -10.79
C PHE A 87 -8.08 -37.34 -11.94
N ARG A 88 -7.11 -38.16 -12.34
CA ARG A 88 -6.71 -38.28 -13.75
C ARG A 88 -6.28 -39.72 -14.01
N ARG A 89 -7.24 -40.51 -14.49
CA ARG A 89 -7.00 -41.73 -15.27
C ARG A 89 -6.15 -41.39 -16.48
N HIS A 90 -5.06 -42.11 -16.67
CA HIS A 90 -4.83 -42.89 -17.88
C HIS A 90 -3.95 -44.08 -17.53
#